data_AF-A0A1L5KZ48-F1
#
_entry.id   AF-A0A1L5KZ48-F1
#
_cell.length_a   1.000
_cell.length_b   1.000
_cell.length_c   1.000
_cell.angle_alpha   90.00
_cell.angle_beta   90.00
_cell.angle_gamma   90.00
#
_symmetry.space_group_name_H-M   'P 1'
#
loop_
_entity.id
_entity.type
_entity.pdbx_description
1 polymer ?
#
loop_
_entity_poly.entity_id
_entity_poly.type
_entity_poly.pdbx_seq_one_letter_code
_entity_poly.pdbx_strand_id
1 'polypeptide(L)'
;MIAETCPITVRTVTAHLDTGRAVYGEQASAICELPVEAVTIVPESCEDECTSSAGIQGDAQVRLWRIDVNAHAPQPKDRAAAFQEQQAFEPHHAIDVSLTMAGVDSGNDDTMLALYQHKEWWMRPTWVRTPSELPERTQLLLRRNNDAEDAEWLVLVAICGTDIRADFSGQPATESDDTALRLVLSSNRVGRT
;
A
#
# COMPACT_ATOMS: atom_id res chain seq x y z
N MET A 1 13.41 -25.68 7.42
CA MET A 1 12.38 -24.65 7.63
C MET A 1 13.01 -23.31 7.33
N ILE A 2 12.71 -22.73 6.18
CA ILE A 2 13.07 -21.34 5.88
C ILE A 2 11.96 -20.53 6.55
N ALA A 3 12.29 -19.60 7.43
CA ALA A 3 11.31 -18.66 7.95
C ALA A 3 10.68 -17.96 6.74
N GLU A 4 9.36 -18.09 6.57
CA GLU A 4 8.69 -17.45 5.43
C GLU A 4 8.90 -15.95 5.50
N THR A 5 9.54 -15.43 4.48
CA THR A 5 9.74 -14.01 4.26
C THR A 5 8.41 -13.43 3.76
N CYS A 6 8.02 -12.26 4.28
CA CYS A 6 6.85 -11.55 3.78
C CYS A 6 6.89 -11.46 2.23
N PRO A 7 5.80 -11.80 1.52
CA PRO A 7 5.76 -11.75 0.06
C PRO A 7 5.70 -10.32 -0.49
N ILE A 8 5.74 -9.29 0.36
CA ILE A 8 5.73 -7.88 -0.01
C ILE A 8 7.03 -7.22 0.44
N THR A 9 7.66 -6.44 -0.44
CA THR A 9 8.82 -5.61 -0.11
C THR A 9 8.60 -4.15 -0.51
N VAL A 10 9.16 -3.21 0.26
CA VAL A 10 9.08 -1.77 -0.06
C VAL A 10 10.23 -1.39 -1.00
N ARG A 11 9.93 -0.63 -2.05
CA ARG A 11 10.91 -0.10 -3.01
C ARG A 11 11.23 1.36 -2.74
N THR A 12 10.21 2.20 -2.83
CA THR A 12 10.32 3.65 -2.69
C THR A 12 9.11 4.20 -1.97
N VAL A 13 9.29 5.36 -1.34
CA VAL A 13 8.24 6.10 -0.64
C VAL A 13 8.30 7.54 -1.13
N THR A 14 7.20 8.04 -1.67
CA THR A 14 7.10 9.39 -2.22
C THR A 14 5.99 10.14 -1.53
N ALA A 15 6.24 11.37 -1.11
CA ALA A 15 5.24 12.27 -0.57
C ALA A 15 4.85 13.32 -1.60
N HIS A 16 3.54 13.55 -1.73
CA HIS A 16 2.97 14.70 -2.41
C HIS A 16 2.53 15.71 -1.35
N LEU A 17 2.97 16.95 -1.52
CA LEU A 17 2.81 18.00 -0.53
C LEU A 17 2.07 19.19 -1.13
N ASP A 18 1.11 19.72 -0.38
CA ASP A 18 0.65 21.09 -0.53
C ASP A 18 1.62 22.01 0.22
N THR A 19 2.16 22.98 -0.50
CA THR A 19 3.15 23.93 0.00
C THR A 19 2.53 25.24 0.47
N GLY A 20 1.24 25.51 0.19
CA GLY A 20 0.55 26.76 0.52
C GLY A 20 1.04 28.01 -0.23
N ARG A 21 2.14 27.92 -1.00
CA ARG A 21 2.66 29.02 -1.82
C ARG A 21 2.27 28.84 -3.28
N ALA A 22 1.19 29.47 -3.69
CA ALA A 22 0.96 29.74 -5.10
C ALA A 22 1.64 31.08 -5.44
N VAL A 23 2.72 31.05 -6.24
CA VAL A 23 3.05 32.23 -7.05
C VAL A 23 1.89 32.40 -8.03
N TYR A 24 1.49 33.64 -8.37
CA TYR A 24 0.29 33.90 -9.17
C TYR A 24 0.23 33.01 -10.43
N GLY A 25 -0.68 32.03 -10.44
CA GLY A 25 -0.89 31.10 -11.56
C GLY A 25 -0.25 29.71 -11.43
N GLU A 26 0.54 29.42 -10.40
CA GLU A 26 1.16 28.10 -10.17
C GLU A 26 0.48 27.31 -9.05
N GLN A 27 0.41 25.99 -9.23
CA GLN A 27 -0.09 25.07 -8.21
C GLN A 27 0.96 24.96 -7.11
N ALA A 28 0.54 25.16 -5.86
CA ALA A 28 1.42 25.15 -4.70
C ALA A 28 1.84 23.72 -4.31
N SER A 29 2.33 22.88 -5.21
CA SER A 29 2.64 21.48 -4.92
C SER A 29 4.14 21.16 -4.96
N ALA A 30 4.55 20.16 -4.17
CA ALA A 30 5.88 19.59 -4.21
C ALA A 30 5.80 18.06 -4.11
N ILE A 31 6.75 17.38 -4.75
CA ILE A 31 6.94 15.93 -4.64
C ILE A 31 8.34 15.69 -4.08
N CYS A 32 8.46 14.83 -3.07
CA CYS A 32 9.76 14.46 -2.51
C CYS A 32 9.79 12.99 -2.10
N GLU A 33 10.96 12.38 -2.22
CA GLU A 33 11.20 11.06 -1.68
C GLU A 33 11.29 11.12 -0.14
N LEU A 34 10.67 10.14 0.51
CA LEU A 34 10.77 9.88 1.93
C LEU A 34 11.72 8.70 2.18
N PRO A 35 12.33 8.63 3.38
CA PRO A 35 13.07 7.44 3.79
C PRO A 35 12.18 6.20 3.72
N VAL A 36 12.73 5.07 3.23
CA VAL A 36 12.02 3.79 3.17
C VAL A 36 11.60 3.34 4.57
N GLU A 37 12.34 3.75 5.60
CA GLU A 37 12.05 3.52 7.01
C GLU A 37 10.74 4.17 7.50
N ALA A 38 10.15 5.08 6.71
CA ALA A 38 8.79 5.58 6.95
C ALA A 38 7.73 4.47 6.78
N VAL A 39 8.07 3.35 6.14
CA VAL A 39 7.20 2.18 5.98
C VAL A 39 7.84 0.98 6.68
N THR A 40 7.07 0.31 7.53
CA THR A 40 7.50 -0.91 8.21
C THR A 40 6.52 -2.04 7.95
N ILE A 41 7.04 -3.24 7.66
CA ILE A 41 6.25 -4.45 7.48
C ILE A 41 6.45 -5.31 8.71
N VAL A 42 5.38 -5.48 9.49
CA VAL A 42 5.42 -6.16 10.79
C VAL A 42 4.69 -7.49 10.68
N PRO A 43 5.32 -8.62 11.06
CA PRO A 43 4.63 -9.89 11.22
C PRO A 43 3.64 -9.79 12.39
N GLU A 44 2.38 -10.15 12.17
CA GLU A 44 1.38 -10.28 13.24
C GLU A 44 1.36 -11.72 13.71
N SER A 45 1.72 -11.95 14.97
CA SER A 45 1.57 -13.25 15.62
C SER A 45 0.10 -13.51 15.90
N CYS A 46 -0.41 -14.66 15.46
CA CYS A 46 -1.71 -15.13 15.92
C CYS A 46 -1.53 -15.67 17.35
N GLU A 47 -1.74 -14.82 18.37
CA GLU A 47 -1.69 -15.24 19.78
C GLU A 47 -2.93 -16.03 20.21
N ASP A 48 -3.94 -16.15 19.34
CA ASP A 48 -5.09 -16.98 19.63
C ASP A 48 -4.72 -18.44 19.39
N GLU A 49 -4.70 -19.18 20.50
CA GLU A 49 -4.80 -20.64 20.54
C GLU A 49 -6.00 -21.09 19.70
N CYS A 50 -5.82 -21.22 18.38
CA CYS A 50 -6.53 -22.22 17.63
C CYS A 50 -6.02 -23.55 18.17
N THR A 51 -6.61 -24.01 19.28
CA THR A 51 -6.59 -25.42 19.63
C THR A 51 -7.24 -26.15 18.48
N SER A 52 -6.44 -26.50 17.47
CA SER A 52 -6.81 -27.55 16.55
C SER A 52 -7.13 -28.74 17.44
N SER A 53 -8.32 -29.32 17.29
CA SER A 53 -8.75 -30.51 18.02
C SER A 53 -7.89 -31.76 17.71
N ALA A 54 -6.72 -31.57 17.07
CA ALA A 54 -5.82 -32.60 16.58
C ALA A 54 -4.44 -32.59 17.27
N GLY A 55 -4.15 -31.67 18.20
CA GLY A 55 -2.94 -31.76 19.03
C GLY A 55 -1.61 -31.74 18.26
N ILE A 56 -1.56 -31.13 17.08
CA ILE A 56 -0.31 -30.93 16.34
C ILE A 56 0.20 -29.54 16.69
N GLN A 57 1.24 -29.52 17.53
CA GLN A 57 2.02 -28.32 17.85
C GLN A 57 2.91 -28.00 16.63
N GLY A 58 2.30 -27.43 15.60
CA GLY A 58 2.99 -26.89 14.43
C GLY A 58 3.65 -25.57 14.80
N ASP A 59 4.90 -25.38 14.37
CA ASP A 59 5.63 -24.11 14.45
C ASP A 59 4.70 -23.00 13.94
N ALA A 60 4.49 -21.94 14.73
CA ALA A 60 3.51 -20.90 14.41
C ALA A 60 4.00 -20.08 13.20
N GLN A 61 3.65 -20.55 12.01
CA GLN A 61 3.96 -19.89 10.75
C GLN A 61 3.20 -18.55 10.71
N VAL A 62 3.94 -17.44 10.66
CA VAL A 62 3.33 -16.12 10.50
C VAL A 62 2.70 -16.04 9.11
N ARG A 63 1.39 -15.90 9.07
CA ARG A 63 0.60 -15.79 7.82
C ARG A 63 -0.05 -14.42 7.63
N LEU A 64 0.14 -13.51 8.59
CA LEU A 64 -0.41 -12.17 8.57
C LEU A 64 0.72 -11.15 8.74
N TRP A 65 0.71 -10.13 7.88
CA TRP A 65 1.62 -9.00 7.95
C TRP A 65 0.83 -7.70 7.93
N ARG A 66 1.28 -6.72 8.71
CA ARG A 66 0.76 -5.35 8.71
C ARG A 66 1.79 -4.42 8.07
N ILE A 67 1.33 -3.51 7.20
CA ILE A 67 2.15 -2.44 6.64
C ILE A 67 1.82 -1.16 7.39
N ASP A 68 2.75 -0.69 8.21
CA ASP A 68 2.62 0.56 8.97
C ASP A 68 3.37 1.68 8.25
N VAL A 69 2.70 2.81 8.04
CA VAL A 69 3.29 4.00 7.44
C VAL A 69 3.32 5.12 8.48
N ASN A 70 4.52 5.55 8.87
CA ASN A 70 4.77 6.65 9.78
C ASN A 70 5.64 7.69 9.09
N ALA A 71 5.00 8.69 8.50
CA ALA A 71 5.66 9.74 7.73
C ALA A 71 5.34 11.13 8.29
N HIS A 72 6.33 12.03 8.19
CA HIS A 72 6.16 13.44 8.50
C HIS A 72 6.39 14.27 7.23
N ALA A 73 5.52 15.25 6.98
CA ALA A 73 5.69 16.18 5.88
C ALA A 73 6.98 16.99 6.09
N PRO A 74 7.99 16.87 5.20
CA PRO A 74 9.24 17.60 5.35
C PRO A 74 8.98 19.11 5.28
N GLN A 75 9.63 19.86 6.17
CA GLN A 75 9.53 21.31 6.24
C GLN A 75 10.82 21.95 5.72
N PRO A 76 10.75 23.03 4.92
CA PRO A 76 11.92 23.78 4.49
C PRO A 76 12.60 24.43 5.70
N LYS A 77 13.94 24.48 5.69
CA LYS A 77 14.74 24.99 6.81
C LYS A 77 14.43 26.44 7.19
N ASP A 78 13.96 27.24 6.24
CA ASP A 78 13.60 28.64 6.41
C ASP A 78 12.17 28.85 6.95
N ARG A 79 11.28 27.85 6.91
CA ARG A 79 9.89 27.99 7.40
C ARG A 79 9.76 28.01 8.91
N ALA A 80 10.60 27.29 9.64
CA ALA A 80 10.53 27.25 11.12
C ALA A 80 10.78 28.61 11.79
N ALA A 81 11.39 29.56 11.07
CA ALA A 81 11.79 30.86 11.59
C ALA A 81 10.67 31.93 11.58
N ALA A 82 9.55 31.67 10.92
CA ALA A 82 8.44 32.61 10.84
C ALA A 82 7.12 31.84 10.97
N PHE A 83 6.09 32.44 11.58
CA PHE A 83 4.72 31.90 11.62
C PHE A 83 4.09 31.85 10.20
N GLN A 84 4.68 31.05 9.31
CA GLN A 84 4.27 30.83 7.94
C GLN A 84 3.50 29.52 7.83
N GLU A 85 2.67 29.43 6.79
CA GLU A 85 2.00 28.19 6.43
C GLU A 85 3.03 27.07 6.27
N GLN A 86 2.75 25.90 6.85
CA GLN A 86 3.61 24.73 6.79
C GLN A 86 3.28 23.88 5.56
N GLN A 87 4.24 23.08 5.10
CA GLN A 87 3.92 22.08 4.09
C GLN A 87 3.01 21.03 4.74
N ALA A 88 1.92 20.69 4.06
CA ALA A 88 1.02 19.62 4.46
C ALA A 88 1.03 18.53 3.38
N PHE A 89 0.63 17.33 3.74
CA PHE A 89 0.37 16.31 2.73
C PHE A 89 -0.80 16.72 1.84
N GLU A 90 -0.69 16.43 0.54
CA GLU A 90 -1.80 16.60 -0.39
C GLU A 90 -2.98 15.70 0.06
N PRO A 91 -4.21 16.22 0.22
CA PRO A 91 -5.36 15.40 0.61
C PRO A 91 -5.61 14.21 -0.31
N HIS A 92 -5.29 14.32 -1.60
CA HIS A 92 -5.43 13.22 -2.55
C HIS A 92 -4.04 12.77 -2.98
N HIS A 93 -3.71 11.49 -2.73
CA HIS A 93 -2.39 10.94 -3.08
C HIS A 93 -1.23 11.49 -2.23
N ALA A 94 -1.48 11.68 -0.92
CA ALA A 94 -0.51 12.17 0.06
C ALA A 94 0.82 11.42 0.05
N ILE A 95 0.76 10.10 0.09
CA ILE A 95 1.93 9.21 0.14
C ILE A 95 1.71 8.09 -0.87
N ASP A 96 2.73 7.84 -1.67
CA ASP A 96 2.83 6.78 -2.66
C ASP A 96 3.96 5.85 -2.23
N VAL A 97 3.61 4.60 -1.93
CA VAL A 97 4.56 3.54 -1.57
C VAL A 97 4.62 2.56 -2.73
N SER A 98 5.78 2.47 -3.38
CA SER A 98 6.04 1.42 -4.36
C SER A 98 6.44 0.14 -3.63
N LEU A 99 5.76 -0.95 -3.97
CA LEU A 99 5.90 -2.27 -3.37
C LEU A 99 6.24 -3.30 -4.46
N THR A 100 7.00 -4.34 -4.09
CA THR A 100 7.13 -5.57 -4.90
C THR A 100 6.25 -6.65 -4.32
N MET A 101 5.51 -7.36 -5.16
CA MET A 101 4.82 -8.60 -4.78
C MET A 101 5.58 -9.82 -5.31
N ALA A 102 6.07 -10.65 -4.41
CA ALA A 102 6.83 -11.84 -4.71
C ALA A 102 5.95 -12.99 -5.23
N GLY A 103 6.62 -13.92 -5.93
CA GLY A 103 6.01 -15.14 -6.46
C GLY A 103 5.04 -14.89 -7.61
N VAL A 104 4.89 -13.67 -8.13
CA VAL A 104 4.07 -13.40 -9.32
C VAL A 104 4.81 -13.94 -10.54
N ASP A 105 4.38 -15.10 -11.02
CA ASP A 105 4.89 -15.67 -12.26
C ASP A 105 3.95 -15.28 -13.40
N SER A 106 4.51 -14.79 -14.51
CA SER A 106 3.78 -14.41 -15.72
C SER A 106 3.23 -15.62 -16.50
N GLY A 107 3.04 -16.75 -15.82
CA GLY A 107 2.37 -17.93 -16.35
C GLY A 107 0.89 -17.66 -16.63
N ASN A 108 0.34 -18.35 -17.63
CA ASN A 108 -1.01 -18.07 -18.16
C ASN A 108 -2.18 -18.26 -17.16
N ASP A 109 -1.95 -18.88 -16.00
CA ASP A 109 -3.00 -19.24 -15.02
C ASP A 109 -2.98 -18.39 -13.73
N ASP A 110 -2.04 -17.46 -13.58
CA ASP A 110 -1.98 -16.59 -12.40
C ASP A 110 -2.95 -15.42 -12.56
N THR A 111 -4.21 -15.68 -12.20
CA THR A 111 -5.26 -14.67 -12.13
C THR A 111 -5.49 -14.22 -10.71
N MET A 112 -5.66 -12.91 -10.55
CA MET A 112 -5.96 -12.26 -9.28
C MET A 112 -7.31 -11.57 -9.35
N LEU A 113 -8.06 -11.64 -8.26
CA LEU A 113 -9.31 -10.91 -8.10
C LEU A 113 -9.06 -9.61 -7.33
N ALA A 114 -9.36 -8.49 -7.97
CA ALA A 114 -9.31 -7.18 -7.34
C ALA A 114 -10.72 -6.66 -7.06
N LEU A 115 -10.95 -6.13 -5.86
CA LEU A 115 -12.13 -5.34 -5.52
C LEU A 115 -11.72 -3.87 -5.41
N TYR A 116 -12.25 -3.04 -6.29
CA TYR A 116 -11.87 -1.62 -6.39
C TYR A 116 -13.07 -0.69 -6.36
N GLN A 117 -12.85 0.55 -5.91
CA GLN A 117 -13.89 1.56 -5.82
C GLN A 117 -14.01 2.32 -7.15
N HIS A 118 -14.91 1.86 -8.02
CA HIS A 118 -15.17 2.48 -9.32
C HIS A 118 -15.89 3.84 -9.21
N LYS A 119 -16.80 3.98 -8.23
CA LYS A 119 -17.49 5.23 -7.85
C LYS A 119 -17.61 5.30 -6.34
N GLU A 120 -17.91 6.47 -5.79
CA GLU A 120 -18.03 6.67 -4.33
C GLU A 120 -18.97 5.65 -3.65
N TRP A 121 -20.07 5.29 -4.31
CA TRP A 121 -21.09 4.37 -3.79
C TRP A 121 -21.00 2.93 -4.33
N TRP A 122 -19.95 2.57 -5.07
CA TRP A 122 -19.90 1.27 -5.78
C TRP A 122 -18.50 0.64 -5.76
N MET A 123 -18.42 -0.55 -5.14
CA MET A 123 -17.29 -1.49 -5.27
C MET A 123 -17.47 -2.49 -6.42
N ARG A 124 -16.47 -2.66 -7.27
CA ARG A 124 -16.50 -3.57 -8.43
C ARG A 124 -15.42 -4.63 -8.33
N PRO A 125 -15.75 -5.90 -8.64
CA PRO A 125 -14.75 -6.91 -8.90
C PRO A 125 -14.18 -6.79 -10.31
N THR A 126 -12.91 -7.11 -10.46
CA THR A 126 -12.29 -7.39 -11.77
C THR A 126 -11.21 -8.45 -11.61
N TRP A 127 -10.95 -9.20 -12.68
CA TRP A 127 -9.83 -10.13 -12.77
C TRP A 127 -8.67 -9.44 -13.47
N VAL A 128 -7.47 -9.59 -12.91
CA VAL A 128 -6.21 -9.08 -13.47
C VAL A 128 -5.17 -10.19 -13.47
N ARG A 129 -4.15 -10.08 -14.32
CA ARG A 129 -3.06 -11.06 -14.42
C ARG A 129 -1.82 -10.61 -13.67
N THR A 130 -1.58 -9.31 -13.63
CA THR A 130 -0.39 -8.72 -13.01
C THR A 130 -0.78 -7.58 -12.06
N PRO A 131 -0.03 -7.32 -10.99
CA PRO A 131 -0.11 -6.09 -10.21
C PRO A 131 -0.25 -4.81 -11.04
N SER A 132 0.46 -4.70 -12.16
CA SER A 132 0.43 -3.54 -13.05
C SER A 132 -0.95 -3.27 -13.68
N GLU A 133 -1.80 -4.29 -13.80
CA GLU A 133 -3.18 -4.18 -14.31
C GLU A 133 -4.20 -3.73 -13.25
N LEU A 134 -3.79 -3.61 -11.97
CA LEU A 134 -4.73 -3.28 -10.89
C LEU A 134 -5.36 -1.89 -11.07
N PRO A 135 -6.70 -1.79 -11.05
CA PRO A 135 -7.37 -0.51 -11.07
C PRO A 135 -6.94 0.37 -9.90
N GLU A 136 -6.98 1.68 -10.12
CA GLU A 136 -6.90 2.63 -9.01
C GLU A 136 -8.00 2.36 -7.99
N ARG A 137 -7.73 2.72 -6.72
CA ARG A 137 -8.68 2.58 -5.62
C ARG A 137 -9.05 1.13 -5.31
N THR A 138 -8.12 0.19 -5.53
CA THR A 138 -8.28 -1.22 -5.16
C THR A 138 -8.18 -1.36 -3.64
N GLN A 139 -9.20 -1.93 -2.99
CA GLN A 139 -9.25 -2.10 -1.53
C GLN A 139 -8.94 -3.53 -1.09
N LEU A 140 -9.07 -4.50 -2.00
CA LEU A 140 -8.75 -5.89 -1.73
C LEU A 140 -8.19 -6.56 -2.97
N LEU A 141 -7.13 -7.34 -2.79
CA LEU A 141 -6.54 -8.22 -3.80
C LEU A 141 -6.50 -9.65 -3.26
N LEU A 142 -6.98 -10.60 -4.07
CA LEU A 142 -6.91 -12.02 -3.80
C LEU A 142 -6.12 -12.70 -4.90
N ARG A 143 -5.08 -13.43 -4.53
CA ARG A 143 -4.25 -14.22 -5.43
C ARG A 143 -4.09 -15.61 -4.88
N ARG A 144 -4.22 -16.61 -5.74
CA ARG A 144 -3.87 -17.98 -5.42
C ARG A 144 -2.43 -18.22 -5.88
N ASN A 145 -1.59 -18.75 -5.00
CA ASN A 145 -0.28 -19.27 -5.35
C ASN A 145 -0.48 -20.70 -5.88
N ASN A 146 -0.19 -20.92 -7.16
CA ASN A 146 -0.39 -22.20 -7.83
C ASN A 146 0.86 -23.11 -7.80
N ASP A 147 2.01 -22.59 -7.35
CA ASP A 147 3.29 -23.31 -7.40
C ASP A 147 3.56 -24.18 -6.15
N ALA A 148 2.75 -24.05 -5.11
CA ALA A 148 2.86 -24.82 -3.88
C ALA A 148 1.99 -26.09 -3.93
N GLU A 149 2.52 -27.22 -3.41
CA GLU A 149 1.77 -28.49 -3.29
C GLU A 149 0.43 -28.32 -2.54
N ASP A 150 0.39 -27.36 -1.61
CA ASP A 150 -0.82 -26.83 -0.99
C ASP A 150 -1.10 -25.43 -1.55
N ALA A 151 -2.25 -25.24 -2.20
CA ALA A 151 -2.61 -23.94 -2.78
C ALA A 151 -2.80 -22.87 -1.70
N GLU A 152 -1.81 -22.00 -1.55
CA GLU A 152 -1.86 -20.87 -0.63
C GLU A 152 -2.57 -19.66 -1.26
N TRP A 153 -3.22 -18.86 -0.42
CA TRP A 153 -3.87 -17.63 -0.84
C TRP A 153 -3.15 -16.44 -0.24
N LEU A 154 -2.72 -15.52 -1.11
CA LEU A 154 -2.30 -14.19 -0.71
C LEU A 154 -3.52 -13.26 -0.74
N VAL A 155 -3.74 -12.58 0.38
CA VAL A 155 -4.79 -11.57 0.52
C VAL A 155 -4.14 -10.26 0.93
N LEU A 156 -4.36 -9.21 0.13
CA LEU A 156 -4.03 -7.83 0.52
C LEU A 156 -5.33 -7.09 0.78
N VAL A 157 -5.40 -6.38 1.91
CA VAL A 157 -6.57 -5.58 2.28
C VAL A 157 -6.09 -4.19 2.69
N ALA A 158 -6.63 -3.16 2.05
CA ALA A 158 -6.37 -1.78 2.41
C ALA A 158 -7.23 -1.40 3.61
N ILE A 159 -6.67 -1.50 4.82
CA ILE A 159 -7.33 -1.11 6.06
C ILE A 159 -6.68 0.18 6.56
N CYS A 160 -7.50 1.20 6.81
CA CYS A 160 -7.05 2.48 7.33
C CYS A 160 -8.05 2.98 8.38
N GLY A 161 -7.59 3.90 9.24
CA GLY A 161 -8.46 4.56 10.22
C GLY A 161 -9.52 5.46 9.57
N THR A 162 -10.23 6.24 10.37
CA THR A 162 -11.32 7.09 9.87
C THR A 162 -10.85 8.26 9.00
N ASP A 163 -9.64 8.74 9.27
CA ASP A 163 -9.15 10.03 8.74
C ASP A 163 -8.27 9.87 7.51
N ILE A 164 -7.77 8.65 7.31
CA ILE A 164 -6.89 8.27 6.22
C ILE A 164 -7.63 7.26 5.36
N ARG A 165 -7.32 7.29 4.07
CA ARG A 165 -7.70 6.28 3.11
C ARG A 165 -6.45 5.60 2.59
N ALA A 166 -6.47 4.28 2.56
CA ALA A 166 -5.47 3.47 1.87
C ALA A 166 -6.14 2.80 0.67
N ASP A 167 -5.42 2.76 -0.45
CA ASP A 167 -5.81 2.03 -1.64
C ASP A 167 -4.59 1.43 -2.33
N PHE A 168 -4.80 0.35 -3.05
CA PHE A 168 -3.84 -0.23 -3.96
C PHE A 168 -4.11 0.20 -5.41
N SER A 169 -3.07 0.19 -6.23
CA SER A 169 -3.19 0.29 -7.70
C SER A 169 -1.97 -0.33 -8.38
N GLY A 170 -2.07 -0.56 -9.69
CA GLY A 170 -0.89 -0.90 -10.48
C GLY A 170 0.06 0.29 -10.56
N GLN A 171 1.34 0.00 -10.79
CA GLN A 171 2.26 1.05 -11.21
C GLN A 171 2.01 1.45 -12.68
N PRO A 172 2.22 2.73 -13.06
CA PRO A 172 2.10 3.16 -14.44
C PRO A 172 3.07 2.41 -15.35
N ALA A 173 2.64 2.12 -16.58
CA ALA A 173 3.35 1.31 -17.59
C ALA A 173 4.72 1.87 -18.06
N THR A 174 5.24 2.94 -17.45
CA THR A 174 6.61 3.42 -17.67
C THR A 174 7.65 2.48 -17.06
N GLU A 175 7.27 1.67 -16.08
CA GLU A 175 8.09 0.61 -15.49
C GLU A 175 7.46 -0.73 -15.88
N SER A 176 8.14 -1.51 -16.74
CA SER A 176 7.71 -2.86 -17.18
C SER A 176 7.92 -3.89 -16.06
N ASP A 177 7.45 -3.59 -14.87
CA ASP A 177 7.56 -4.46 -13.72
C ASP A 177 6.18 -5.01 -13.34
N ASP A 178 5.91 -6.22 -13.82
CA ASP A 178 4.66 -6.92 -13.55
C ASP A 178 4.52 -7.31 -12.08
N THR A 179 5.57 -7.20 -11.26
CA THR A 179 5.52 -7.46 -9.82
C THR A 179 5.26 -6.19 -8.99
N ALA A 180 5.28 -5.02 -9.63
CA ALA A 180 5.17 -3.73 -8.95
C ALA A 180 3.71 -3.39 -8.60
N LEU A 181 3.50 -3.13 -7.32
CA LEU A 181 2.24 -2.70 -6.73
C LEU A 181 2.43 -1.32 -6.10
N ARG A 182 1.38 -0.51 -6.10
CA ARG A 182 1.38 0.77 -5.41
C ARG A 182 0.41 0.76 -4.25
N LEU A 183 0.86 1.24 -3.10
CA LEU A 183 0.00 1.59 -1.96
C LEU A 183 -0.08 3.11 -1.89
N VAL A 184 -1.28 3.64 -2.04
CA VAL A 184 -1.57 5.08 -2.01
C VAL A 184 -2.31 5.41 -0.73
N LEU A 185 -1.80 6.39 0.00
CA LEU A 185 -2.46 6.97 1.17
C LEU A 185 -3.02 8.35 0.82
N SER A 186 -4.25 8.63 1.26
CA SER A 186 -4.95 9.90 1.06
C SER A 186 -5.67 10.30 2.35
N SER A 187 -6.09 11.55 2.46
CA SER A 187 -6.91 12.03 3.58
C SER A 187 -8.40 11.91 3.25
N ASN A 188 -9.19 11.37 4.18
CA ASN A 188 -10.66 11.43 4.14
C ASN A 188 -11.21 12.75 4.69
N ARG A 189 -10.34 13.67 5.15
CA ARG A 189 -10.72 14.94 5.79
C ARG A 189 -10.47 16.17 4.92
N VAL A 190 -10.68 16.05 3.61
CA VAL A 190 -10.47 17.16 2.68
C VAL A 190 -11.16 18.44 3.19
N GLY A 191 -10.38 19.52 3.37
CA GLY A 191 -10.88 20.82 3.85
C GLY A 191 -11.14 20.96 5.35
N ARG A 192 -10.73 19.98 6.18
CA ARG A 192 -10.74 20.10 7.65
C ARG A 192 -9.32 20.02 8.19
N THR A 193 -8.75 21.19 8.50
CA THR A 193 -7.61 21.37 9.39
C THR A 193 -8.08 21.79 10.78
#